data_AF-A0A524JSN4-F1
#
_entry.id   AF-A0A524JSN4-F1
#
_cell.length_a   1.000
_cell.length_b   1.000
_cell.length_c   1.000
_cell.angle_alpha   90.00
_cell.angle_beta   90.00
_cell.angle_gamma   90.00
#
_symmetry.space_group_name_H-M   'P 1'
#
loop_
_entity.id
_entity.type
_entity.pdbx_description
1 polymer ?
#
loop_
_entity_poly.entity_id
_entity_poly.type
_entity_poly.pdbx_seq_one_letter_code
_entity_poly.pdbx_strand_id
1 'polypeptide(L)'
;MKTRAAVAWEAKRDLEIEEVELDGPKQGEVLCRMVATGVCHTDAYMLSGIVDNYMKGDIKIDELVSFNMPLEQINEAFHLMHEGKSIRSVVLY
;
A
#
# COMPACT_ATOMS: atom_id res chain seq x y z
N MET A 1 20.63 4.90 2.25
CA MET A 1 21.07 5.78 1.15
C MET A 1 20.10 6.94 1.01
N LYS A 2 20.59 8.14 0.67
CA LYS A 2 19.73 9.30 0.39
C LYS A 2 19.02 9.18 -0.97
N THR A 3 17.73 9.49 -1.00
CA THR A 3 16.92 9.52 -2.24
C THR A 3 15.84 10.59 -2.16
N ARG A 4 15.30 11.01 -3.30
CA ARG A 4 14.14 11.92 -3.36
C ARG A 4 12.83 11.13 -3.31
N ALA A 5 11.85 11.62 -2.57
CA ALA A 5 10.51 11.03 -2.47
C ALA A 5 9.43 12.13 -2.42
N ALA A 6 8.20 11.79 -2.82
CA ALA A 6 7.02 12.62 -2.57
C ALA A 6 6.36 12.13 -1.27
N VAL A 7 6.32 12.98 -0.25
CA VAL A 7 5.93 12.63 1.12
C VAL A 7 4.61 13.29 1.48
N ALA A 8 3.68 12.50 2.01
CA ALA A 8 2.43 12.98 2.60
C ALA A 8 2.64 13.16 4.11
N TRP A 9 2.80 14.40 4.57
CA TRP A 9 2.95 14.70 6.00
C TRP A 9 1.62 14.70 6.75
N GLU A 10 0.55 15.11 6.08
CA GLU A 10 -0.79 15.28 6.66
C GLU A 10 -1.86 14.94 5.62
N ALA A 11 -3.03 14.48 6.09
CA ALA A 11 -4.18 14.28 5.23
C ALA A 11 -4.63 15.59 4.56
N LYS A 12 -5.09 15.49 3.31
CA LYS A 12 -5.66 16.58 2.50
C LYS A 12 -4.70 17.74 2.22
N ARG A 13 -3.39 17.53 2.42
CA ARG A 13 -2.31 18.43 2.02
C ARG A 13 -1.63 17.89 0.76
N ASP A 14 -1.09 18.77 -0.06
CA ASP A 14 -0.27 18.37 -1.21
C ASP A 14 0.99 17.62 -0.76
N LEU A 15 1.49 16.73 -1.63
CA LEU A 15 2.74 16.01 -1.39
C LEU A 15 3.94 16.95 -1.47
N GLU A 16 4.91 16.75 -0.59
CA GLU A 16 6.15 17.53 -0.57
C GLU A 16 7.33 16.68 -1.08
N ILE A 17 8.20 17.31 -1.88
CA ILE A 17 9.37 16.63 -2.41
C ILE A 17 10.50 16.76 -1.39
N GLU A 18 10.85 15.62 -0.79
CA GLU A 18 11.82 15.54 0.30
C GLU A 18 13.04 14.71 -0.11
N GLU A 19 14.17 14.96 0.55
CA GLU A 19 15.30 14.03 0.59
C GLU A 19 15.15 13.13 1.82
N VAL A 20 15.08 11.82 1.60
CA VAL A 20 14.85 10.81 2.65
C VAL A 20 16.02 9.83 2.72
N GLU A 21 16.29 9.32 3.92
CA GLU A 21 17.24 8.22 4.13
C GLU A 21 16.51 6.89 3.98
N LEU A 22 16.90 6.09 2.98
CA LEU A 22 16.32 4.78 2.71
C LEU A 22 17.27 3.67 3.17
N ASP A 23 16.81 2.82 4.09
CA ASP A 23 17.56 1.64 4.51
C ASP A 23 17.73 0.62 3.37
N GLY A 24 18.75 -0.22 3.47
CA GLY A 24 18.93 -1.36 2.57
C GLY A 24 17.83 -2.42 2.76
N PRO A 25 17.59 -3.29 1.76
CA PRO A 25 16.58 -4.34 1.87
C PRO A 25 16.95 -5.35 2.96
N LYS A 26 15.96 -5.78 3.74
CA LYS A 26 16.10 -6.87 4.73
C LYS A 26 15.93 -8.24 4.07
N GLN A 27 16.05 -9.30 4.87
CA GLN A 27 15.81 -10.67 4.39
C GLN A 27 14.37 -10.79 3.85
N GLY A 28 14.24 -11.25 2.60
CA GLY A 28 12.94 -11.37 1.91
C GLY A 28 12.49 -10.10 1.19
N GLU A 29 13.22 -8.99 1.29
CA GLU A 29 12.90 -7.74 0.60
C GLU A 29 13.79 -7.53 -0.64
N VAL A 30 13.28 -6.79 -1.62
CA VAL A 30 14.02 -6.38 -2.82
C VAL A 30 13.99 -4.86 -2.92
N LEU A 31 15.16 -4.25 -3.07
CA LEU A 31 15.27 -2.81 -3.30
C LEU A 31 15.15 -2.49 -4.79
N CYS A 32 14.05 -1.86 -5.16
CA CYS A 32 13.76 -1.46 -6.54
C CYS A 32 14.17 -0.01 -6.80
N ARG A 33 14.91 0.23 -7.90
CA ARG A 33 15.11 1.58 -8.42
C ARG A 33 13.93 1.98 -9.29
N MET A 34 13.16 2.97 -8.84
CA MET A 34 12.05 3.51 -9.62
C MET A 34 12.56 4.30 -10.84
N VAL A 35 12.10 3.92 -12.04
CA VAL A 35 12.42 4.61 -13.30
C VAL A 35 11.23 5.40 -13.82
N ALA A 36 10.02 4.89 -13.59
CA ALA A 36 8.75 5.55 -13.87
C ALA A 36 7.68 5.06 -12.87
N THR A 37 6.66 5.88 -12.64
CA THR A 37 5.49 5.52 -11.82
C THR A 37 4.24 6.20 -12.37
N GLY A 38 3.06 5.62 -12.13
CA GLY A 38 1.76 6.22 -12.44
C GLY A 38 1.03 6.60 -11.17
N VAL A 39 0.10 7.56 -11.27
CA VAL A 39 -0.80 7.94 -10.17
C VAL A 39 -2.12 7.19 -10.32
N CYS A 40 -2.54 6.49 -9.27
CA CYS A 40 -3.79 5.76 -9.18
C CYS A 40 -4.83 6.58 -8.40
N HIS A 41 -6.11 6.35 -8.66
CA HIS A 41 -7.20 6.94 -7.86
C HIS A 41 -7.06 6.61 -6.37
N THR A 42 -6.56 5.42 -6.04
CA THR A 42 -6.32 5.01 -4.66
C THR A 42 -5.31 5.90 -3.95
N ASP A 43 -4.32 6.48 -4.64
CA ASP A 43 -3.33 7.38 -4.01
C ASP A 43 -4.00 8.65 -3.48
N ALA A 44 -4.88 9.26 -4.29
CA ALA A 44 -5.66 10.44 -3.89
C ALA A 44 -6.66 10.12 -2.77
N TYR A 45 -7.26 8.93 -2.80
CA TYR A 45 -8.15 8.48 -1.73
C TYR A 45 -7.40 8.24 -0.42
N MET A 46 -6.17 7.71 -0.47
CA MET A 46 -5.33 7.57 0.72
C MET A 46 -5.00 8.94 1.33
N LEU A 47 -4.70 9.93 0.49
CA LEU A 47 -4.40 11.30 0.91
C LEU A 47 -5.61 12.01 1.53
N SER A 48 -6.85 11.54 1.33
CA SER A 48 -8.04 12.22 1.87
C SER A 48 -8.24 12.03 3.39
N GLY A 49 -7.36 11.28 4.06
CA GLY A 49 -7.39 11.04 5.51
C GLY A 49 -7.91 9.67 5.94
N ILE A 50 -8.02 8.71 5.01
CA ILE A 50 -8.39 7.34 5.36
C ILE A 50 -7.32 6.67 6.24
N VAL A 51 -6.04 7.00 6.03
CA VAL A 51 -4.94 6.49 6.86
C VAL A 51 -5.08 6.99 8.29
N ASP A 52 -5.35 8.28 8.49
CA ASP A 52 -5.56 8.83 9.84
C ASP A 52 -6.74 8.17 10.55
N ASN A 53 -7.84 7.94 9.83
CA ASN A 53 -9.01 7.26 10.37
C ASN A 53 -8.70 5.80 10.74
N TYR A 54 -7.89 5.09 9.94
CA TYR A 54 -7.42 3.75 10.28
C TYR A 54 -6.54 3.78 11.54
N MET A 55 -5.57 4.69 11.60
CA MET A 55 -4.66 4.81 12.74
C MET A 55 -5.39 5.21 14.04
N LYS A 56 -6.50 5.94 13.95
CA LYS A 56 -7.39 6.26 15.08
C LYS A 56 -8.33 5.11 15.47
N GLY A 57 -8.45 4.08 14.63
CA GLY A 57 -9.39 2.97 14.81
C GLY A 57 -10.82 3.26 14.37
N ASP A 58 -11.07 4.42 13.73
CA ASP A 58 -12.38 4.78 13.18
C ASP A 58 -12.76 3.90 11.98
N ILE A 59 -11.76 3.35 11.28
CA ILE A 59 -11.93 2.37 10.21
C ILE A 59 -11.19 1.10 10.59
N LYS A 60 -11.90 -0.01 10.61
CA LYS A 60 -11.35 -1.32 10.93
C LYS A 60 -10.93 -2.09 9.68
N ILE A 61 -9.88 -1.60 9.03
CA ILE A 61 -9.39 -2.17 7.76
C ILE A 61 -9.03 -3.65 7.90
N ASP A 62 -8.50 -4.06 9.05
CA ASP A 62 -8.09 -5.45 9.28
C ASP A 62 -9.29 -6.42 9.28
N GLU A 63 -10.48 -5.96 9.67
CA GLU A 63 -11.71 -6.76 9.60
C GLU A 63 -12.20 -6.96 8.16
N LEU A 64 -11.68 -6.19 7.19
CA LEU A 64 -12.01 -6.33 5.77
C LEU A 64 -11.16 -7.41 5.08
N VAL A 65 -10.13 -7.96 5.74
CA VAL A 65 -9.31 -9.04 5.20
C VAL A 65 -10.13 -10.33 5.16
N SER A 66 -10.49 -10.75 3.95
CA SER A 66 -11.25 -11.98 3.72
C SER A 66 -10.34 -13.21 3.69
N PHE A 67 -9.12 -13.07 3.14
CA PHE A 67 -8.19 -14.18 2.95
C PHE A 67 -6.74 -13.75 3.15
N ASN A 68 -5.95 -14.65 3.73
CA ASN A 68 -4.48 -14.61 3.68
C ASN A 68 -4.02 -15.82 2.87
N MET A 69 -3.14 -15.61 1.88
CA MET A 69 -2.69 -16.69 0.99
C MET A 69 -1.25 -16.47 0.54
N PRO A 70 -0.52 -17.54 0.17
CA PRO A 70 0.87 -17.42 -0.25
C PRO A 70 0.97 -16.91 -1.69
N LEU A 71 2.14 -16.35 -2.06
CA LEU A 71 2.38 -15.76 -3.38
C LEU A 71 2.07 -16.71 -4.55
N GLU A 72 2.29 -18.02 -4.38
CA GLU A 72 1.99 -19.04 -5.38
C GLU A 72 0.49 -19.08 -5.77
N GLN A 73 -0.39 -18.55 -4.92
CA GLN A 73 -1.85 -18.52 -5.15
C GLN A 73 -2.35 -17.16 -5.67
N ILE A 74 -1.48 -16.28 -6.16
CA ILE A 74 -1.86 -14.93 -6.61
C ILE A 74 -3.03 -14.91 -7.62
N ASN A 75 -3.09 -15.89 -8.53
CA ASN A 75 -4.17 -15.96 -9.52
C ASN A 75 -5.53 -16.32 -8.88
N GLU A 76 -5.53 -17.14 -7.83
CA GLU A 76 -6.76 -17.43 -7.07
C GLU A 76 -7.28 -16.19 -6.35
N ALA A 77 -6.39 -15.35 -5.81
CA ALA A 77 -6.78 -14.04 -5.28
C ALA A 77 -7.52 -13.19 -6.32
N PHE A 78 -7.06 -13.19 -7.59
CA PHE A 78 -7.77 -12.51 -8.67
C PHE A 78 -9.12 -13.14 -8.99
N HIS A 79 -9.23 -14.47 -9.01
CA HIS A 79 -10.51 -15.14 -9.25
C HIS A 79 -11.54 -14.77 -8.17
N LEU A 80 -11.16 -14.88 -6.90
CA LEU A 80 -12.03 -14.54 -5.76
C LEU A 80 -12.48 -13.07 -5.78
N MET A 81 -11.62 -12.16 -6.24
CA MET A 81 -11.95 -10.75 -6.41
C MET A 81 -13.02 -10.52 -7.49
N HIS A 82 -12.84 -11.11 -8.67
CA HIS A 82 -13.80 -10.97 -9.78
C HIS A 82 -15.14 -11.65 -9.50
N GLU A 83 -15.14 -12.73 -8.72
CA GLU A 83 -16.35 -13.43 -8.27
C GLU A 83 -17.08 -12.69 -7.13
N GLY A 84 -16.50 -11.60 -6.59
CA GLY A 84 -17.07 -10.86 -5.47
C GLY A 84 -17.01 -11.62 -4.13
N LYS A 85 -16.18 -12.67 -4.05
CA LYS A 85 -15.98 -13.49 -2.84
C LYS A 85 -14.91 -12.94 -1.91
N SER A 86 -14.02 -12.08 -2.41
CA SER A 86 -12.99 -11.40 -1.61
C SER A 86 -13.27 -9.91 -1.54
N ILE A 87 -13.33 -9.37 -0.32
CA ILE A 87 -13.27 -7.92 -0.08
C ILE A 87 -11.80 -7.47 -0.17
N ARG A 88 -10.91 -8.19 0.53
CA ARG A 88 -9.47 -8.01 0.47
C ARG A 88 -8.76 -9.33 0.69
N SER A 89 -7.92 -9.71 -0.27
CA SER A 89 -6.96 -10.81 -0.12
C SER A 89 -5.57 -10.23 0.20
N VAL A 90 -4.95 -10.69 1.27
CA VAL A 90 -3.56 -10.37 1.62
C VAL A 90 -2.67 -11.50 1.13
N VAL A 91 -1.72 -11.17 0.26
CA VAL A 91 -0.76 -12.13 -0.28
C VAL A 91 0.53 -12.05 0.52
N LEU A 92 0.94 -13.17 1.09
CA LEU A 92 2.13 -13.32 1.92
C LEU A 92 3.23 -14.02 1.11
N TYR A 93 4.48 -13.68 1.38
CA TYR A 93 5.68 -14.28 0.77
C TYR A 93 6.44 -15.10 1.80
#